data_AF-A0A3D1DJV5-F1
#
_entry.id   AF-A0A3D1DJV5-F1
#
_cell.length_a   1.000
_cell.length_b   1.000
_cell.length_c   1.000
_cell.angle_alpha   90.00
_cell.angle_beta   90.00
_cell.angle_gamma   90.00
#
_symmetry.space_group_name_H-M   'P 1'
#
loop_
_entity.id
_entity.type
_entity.pdbx_description
1 polymer ?
#
loop_
_entity_poly.entity_id
_entity_poly.type
_entity_poly.pdbx_seq_one_letter_code
_entity_poly.pdbx_strand_id
1 'polypeptide(L)'
;MACGFLFAAPEDFLSRARAADEAGDWRAGVAVAVITPAKSMMLAGFGSRTKPSEGTATELHAKALALQDSRGTRLVIVTTDLIGIPRPLRDRVEARVTKRFRLPPASLLLNASHTHCGPELRMTKTALEELSEERQTLTIEYCRRLENALVKLVGDVLADCTPARLSYSHARAGFAMNRRLKNPDPDGEPYLNHPNPDGPVDHDVPVLQVTWKDPAHRAILFGYACHNTTLYVNQYAGDYAGYAQSFLERDHKGTTALFLNGCGGD
;
A
#
# COMPACT_ATOMS: atom_id res chain seq x y z
N MET A 1 27.11 -39.57 -33.92
CA MET A 1 25.89 -39.70 -33.09
C MET A 1 25.45 -38.30 -32.70
N ALA A 2 24.48 -37.74 -33.42
CA ALA A 2 23.83 -36.49 -33.07
C ALA A 2 22.57 -36.84 -32.26
N CYS A 3 22.49 -36.37 -31.02
CA CYS A 3 21.28 -36.49 -30.21
C CYS A 3 20.53 -35.16 -30.32
N GLY A 4 19.49 -35.13 -31.15
CA GLY A 4 18.56 -34.00 -31.26
C GLY A 4 17.60 -34.02 -30.07
N PHE A 5 17.43 -32.89 -29.40
CA PHE A 5 16.33 -32.66 -28.48
C PHE A 5 15.25 -31.87 -29.20
N LEU A 6 14.10 -32.53 -29.39
CA LEU A 6 12.85 -31.89 -29.79
C LEU A 6 12.30 -31.07 -28.62
N PHE A 7 11.73 -29.92 -28.98
CA PHE A 7 11.01 -28.99 -28.13
C PHE A 7 9.70 -29.58 -27.57
N ALA A 8 9.38 -29.21 -26.34
CA ALA A 8 8.00 -29.03 -25.91
C ALA A 8 7.92 -27.69 -25.16
N ALA A 9 7.36 -26.67 -25.81
CA ALA A 9 6.96 -25.45 -25.14
C ALA A 9 5.70 -25.76 -24.31
N PRO A 10 5.63 -25.38 -23.02
CA PRO A 10 4.36 -25.37 -22.32
C PRO A 10 3.60 -24.10 -22.72
N GLU A 11 2.82 -24.19 -23.79
CA GLU A 11 1.61 -23.37 -23.91
C GLU A 11 0.59 -23.93 -22.91
N ASP A 12 0.45 -23.28 -21.75
CA ASP A 12 -0.81 -23.20 -20.97
C ASP A 12 -0.57 -22.60 -19.57
N PHE A 13 -0.11 -21.35 -19.53
CA PHE A 13 -0.24 -20.50 -18.34
C PHE A 13 -0.96 -19.19 -18.69
N LEU A 14 -2.03 -19.30 -19.49
CA LEU A 14 -3.01 -18.22 -19.58
C LEU A 14 -3.96 -18.36 -18.39
N SER A 15 -3.68 -17.55 -17.36
CA SER A 15 -4.62 -17.20 -16.31
C SER A 15 -6.02 -17.01 -16.92
N ARG A 16 -6.97 -17.87 -16.53
CA ARG A 16 -8.37 -17.71 -16.90
C ARG A 16 -8.88 -16.42 -16.25
N ALA A 17 -8.81 -15.32 -16.99
CA ALA A 17 -9.62 -14.16 -16.71
C ALA A 17 -11.09 -14.65 -16.66
N ARG A 18 -11.71 -14.62 -15.48
CA ARG A 18 -13.17 -14.80 -15.40
C ARG A 18 -13.78 -13.73 -16.28
N ALA A 19 -14.73 -14.14 -17.13
CA ALA A 19 -15.47 -13.26 -18.01
C ALA A 19 -15.86 -11.99 -17.26
N ALA A 20 -15.45 -10.84 -17.78
CA ALA A 20 -15.92 -9.56 -17.29
C ALA A 20 -17.45 -9.61 -17.32
N ASP A 21 -18.11 -9.22 -16.23
CA ASP A 21 -19.53 -8.88 -16.27
C ASP A 21 -19.75 -8.00 -17.51
N GLU A 22 -20.82 -8.28 -18.28
CA GLU A 22 -21.27 -7.38 -19.36
C GLU A 22 -21.12 -5.96 -18.84
N ALA A 23 -20.36 -5.12 -19.57
CA ALA A 23 -19.82 -3.83 -19.13
C ALA A 23 -20.72 -3.13 -18.10
N GLY A 24 -20.58 -3.53 -16.83
CA GLY A 24 -21.46 -3.05 -15.78
C GLY A 24 -21.20 -1.57 -15.62
N ASP A 25 -22.21 -0.81 -15.22
CA ASP A 25 -22.18 0.64 -14.99
C ASP A 25 -21.27 1.06 -13.82
N TRP A 26 -20.05 0.50 -13.76
CA TRP A 26 -19.04 0.89 -12.81
C TRP A 26 -18.60 2.31 -13.10
N ARG A 27 -18.61 3.12 -12.06
CA ARG A 27 -17.89 4.39 -12.05
C ARG A 27 -16.71 4.27 -11.11
N ALA A 28 -15.60 4.84 -11.51
CA ALA A 28 -14.41 4.85 -10.70
C ALA A 28 -13.67 6.18 -10.83
N GLY A 29 -12.94 6.53 -9.78
CA GLY A 29 -12.03 7.67 -9.76
C GLY A 29 -10.70 7.25 -9.15
N VAL A 30 -9.61 7.91 -9.53
CA VAL A 30 -8.30 7.71 -8.93
C VAL A 30 -7.67 9.05 -8.59
N ALA A 31 -7.12 9.18 -7.39
CA ALA A 31 -6.47 10.41 -6.94
C ALA A 31 -5.15 10.11 -6.21
N VAL A 32 -4.23 11.06 -6.22
CA VAL A 32 -2.91 10.95 -5.60
C VAL A 32 -2.61 12.21 -4.79
N ALA A 33 -2.01 12.03 -3.62
CA ALA A 33 -1.48 13.10 -2.79
C ALA A 33 -0.08 12.74 -2.30
N VAL A 34 0.84 13.70 -2.34
CA VAL A 34 2.15 13.57 -1.69
C VAL A 34 1.99 13.77 -0.19
N ILE A 35 2.45 12.79 0.58
CA ILE A 35 2.38 12.80 2.05
C ILE A 35 3.76 12.83 2.71
N THR A 36 4.85 12.94 1.95
CA THR A 36 6.20 13.12 2.48
C THR A 36 6.26 14.29 3.46
N PRO A 37 6.83 14.12 4.67
CA PRO A 37 7.07 15.22 5.59
C PRO A 37 7.93 16.31 4.96
N ALA A 38 7.54 17.58 5.13
CA ALA A 38 8.35 18.72 4.69
C ALA A 38 9.55 18.98 5.62
N LYS A 39 9.46 18.53 6.88
CA LYS A 39 10.52 18.62 7.88
C LYS A 39 11.10 17.23 8.14
N SER A 40 12.38 17.16 8.45
CA SER A 40 13.01 15.91 8.87
C SER A 40 12.39 15.43 10.19
N MET A 41 12.03 14.15 10.24
CA MET A 41 11.44 13.47 11.39
C MET A 41 12.05 12.08 11.51
N MET A 42 11.93 11.46 12.68
CA MET A 42 12.32 10.05 12.84
C MET A 42 11.51 9.17 11.87
N LEU A 43 12.18 8.16 11.31
CA LEU A 43 11.49 7.11 10.55
C LEU A 43 10.92 6.06 11.51
N ALA A 44 9.77 5.49 11.17
CA ALA A 44 9.15 4.41 11.92
C ALA A 44 9.68 3.03 11.49
N GLY A 45 9.61 2.04 12.39
CA GLY A 45 9.77 0.62 12.06
C GLY A 45 11.00 -0.02 12.70
N PHE A 46 12.19 0.40 12.31
CA PHE A 46 13.42 -0.11 12.91
C PHE A 46 13.73 0.59 14.24
N GLY A 47 13.60 -0.15 15.35
CA GLY A 47 13.86 0.36 16.70
C GLY A 47 15.32 0.76 16.97
N SER A 48 16.25 0.35 16.11
CA SER A 48 17.67 0.72 16.17
C SER A 48 17.97 2.13 15.68
N ARG A 49 17.03 2.82 15.02
CA ARG A 49 17.27 4.18 14.51
C ARG A 49 17.27 5.21 15.63
N THR A 50 18.32 6.02 15.66
CA THR A 50 18.53 7.07 16.67
C THR A 50 18.57 8.49 16.10
N LYS A 51 18.45 8.63 14.77
CA LYS A 51 18.50 9.92 14.07
C LYS A 51 17.28 10.15 13.17
N PRO A 52 16.88 11.41 12.94
CA PRO A 52 15.86 11.78 11.96
C PRO A 52 16.28 11.43 10.52
N SER A 53 15.32 11.50 9.59
CA SER A 53 15.54 11.31 8.16
C SER A 53 16.56 12.30 7.58
N GLU A 54 17.51 11.79 6.80
CA GLU A 54 18.55 12.54 6.09
C GLU A 54 18.09 13.00 4.70
N GLY A 55 16.86 12.69 4.29
CA GLY A 55 16.31 13.15 3.02
C GLY A 55 15.15 12.30 2.52
N THR A 56 14.86 12.42 1.23
CA THR A 56 13.79 11.69 0.55
C THR A 56 14.40 10.99 -0.66
N ALA A 57 14.46 9.65 -0.62
CA ALA A 57 14.90 8.85 -1.77
C ALA A 57 13.76 8.72 -2.80
N THR A 58 12.53 8.53 -2.31
CA THR A 58 11.31 8.57 -3.13
C THR A 58 10.20 9.29 -2.37
N GLU A 59 9.38 10.07 -3.06
CA GLU A 59 8.18 10.65 -2.45
C GLU A 59 7.26 9.56 -1.89
N LEU A 60 6.72 9.81 -0.70
CA LEU A 60 5.68 9.01 -0.07
C LEU A 60 4.32 9.50 -0.54
N HIS A 61 3.46 8.58 -0.96
CA HIS A 61 2.15 8.90 -1.50
C HIS A 61 1.02 8.34 -0.63
N ALA A 62 -0.09 9.08 -0.60
CA ALA A 62 -1.41 8.52 -0.38
C ALA A 62 -2.13 8.49 -1.72
N LYS A 63 -2.67 7.34 -2.11
CA LYS A 63 -3.42 7.17 -3.36
C LYS A 63 -4.81 6.64 -3.01
N ALA A 64 -5.83 7.09 -3.70
CA ALA A 64 -7.19 6.64 -3.49
C ALA A 64 -7.79 6.10 -4.78
N LEU A 65 -8.49 4.98 -4.67
CA LEU A 65 -9.34 4.40 -5.70
C LEU A 65 -10.78 4.39 -5.19
N ALA A 66 -11.67 5.11 -5.86
CA ALA A 66 -13.10 5.03 -5.60
C ALA A 66 -13.74 4.11 -6.63
N LEU A 67 -14.65 3.26 -6.18
CA LEU A 67 -15.49 2.39 -7.00
C LEU A 67 -16.95 2.62 -6.64
N GLN A 68 -17.81 2.66 -7.66
CA GLN A 68 -19.24 2.79 -7.49
C GLN A 68 -19.97 1.80 -8.40
N ASP A 69 -20.84 0.98 -7.82
CA ASP A 69 -21.69 0.03 -8.56
C ASP A 69 -22.91 0.74 -9.19
N SER A 70 -23.65 0.01 -10.03
CA SER A 70 -24.85 0.52 -10.71
C SER A 70 -25.99 0.94 -9.75
N ARG A 71 -25.97 0.48 -8.49
CA ARG A 71 -26.92 0.86 -7.44
C ARG A 71 -26.50 2.10 -6.66
N GLY A 72 -25.32 2.65 -6.95
CA GLY A 72 -24.76 3.80 -6.24
C GLY A 72 -24.01 3.45 -4.95
N THR A 73 -23.74 2.16 -4.70
CA THR A 73 -22.89 1.72 -3.58
C THR A 73 -21.48 2.14 -3.86
N ARG A 74 -20.86 2.86 -2.92
CA ARG A 74 -19.49 3.38 -3.05
C ARG A 74 -18.52 2.60 -2.17
N LEU A 75 -17.30 2.41 -2.64
CA LEU A 75 -16.14 1.95 -1.88
C LEU A 75 -14.97 2.87 -2.19
N VAL A 76 -14.23 3.31 -1.17
CA VAL A 76 -12.98 4.07 -1.32
C VAL A 76 -11.86 3.30 -0.64
N ILE A 77 -10.86 2.93 -1.42
CA ILE A 77 -9.63 2.29 -0.97
C ILE A 77 -8.55 3.36 -0.99
N VAL A 78 -7.98 3.67 0.17
CA VAL A 78 -6.83 4.58 0.30
C VAL A 78 -5.61 3.76 0.66
N THR A 79 -4.56 3.83 -0.15
CA THR A 79 -3.25 3.21 0.11
C THR A 79 -2.24 4.27 0.47
N THR A 80 -1.38 4.01 1.46
CA THR A 80 -0.39 4.97 1.92
C THR A 80 1.00 4.34 2.04
N ASP A 81 2.03 5.09 1.66
CA ASP A 81 3.42 4.72 1.90
C ASP A 81 3.81 5.08 3.35
N LEU A 82 3.18 4.39 4.30
CA LEU A 82 3.37 4.55 5.75
C LEU A 82 3.60 3.20 6.42
N ILE A 83 4.11 3.22 7.65
CA ILE A 83 4.23 2.02 8.47
C ILE A 83 2.86 1.46 8.88
N GLY A 84 1.85 2.30 9.05
CA GLY A 84 0.56 1.88 9.60
C GLY A 84 -0.38 3.05 9.71
N ILE A 85 -1.64 2.75 10.02
CA ILE A 85 -2.69 3.75 10.25
C ILE A 85 -3.04 3.72 11.74
N PRO A 86 -2.56 4.68 12.56
CA PRO A 86 -2.94 4.76 13.96
C PRO A 86 -4.46 4.88 14.11
N ARG A 87 -5.02 4.21 15.14
CA ARG A 87 -6.47 4.25 15.41
C ARG A 87 -7.05 5.67 15.48
N PRO A 88 -6.41 6.65 16.17
CA PRO A 88 -6.91 8.03 16.17
C PRO A 88 -6.95 8.69 14.79
N LEU A 89 -6.00 8.36 13.89
CA LEU A 89 -6.01 8.86 12.51
C LEU A 89 -7.22 8.29 11.76
N ARG A 90 -7.41 6.97 11.83
CA ARG A 90 -8.54 6.27 11.22
C ARG A 90 -9.87 6.88 11.66
N ASP A 91 -10.11 6.98 12.96
CA ASP A 91 -11.39 7.47 13.50
C ASP A 91 -11.69 8.91 13.07
N ARG A 92 -10.67 9.79 13.07
CA ARG A 92 -10.85 11.19 12.66
C ARG A 92 -11.11 11.33 11.16
N VAL A 93 -10.38 10.60 10.32
CA VAL A 93 -10.59 10.60 8.86
C VAL A 93 -11.99 10.07 8.55
N GLU A 94 -12.37 8.93 9.13
CA GLU A 94 -13.69 8.32 8.95
C GLU A 94 -14.81 9.28 9.34
N ALA A 95 -14.77 9.85 10.56
CA ALA A 95 -15.79 10.78 11.03
C ALA A 95 -15.94 11.99 10.09
N ARG A 96 -14.83 12.57 9.61
CA ARG A 96 -14.83 13.71 8.70
C ARG A 96 -15.37 13.33 7.31
N VAL A 97 -14.97 12.17 6.79
CA VAL A 97 -15.38 11.66 5.48
C VAL A 97 -16.86 11.30 5.48
N THR A 98 -17.36 10.63 6.52
CA THR A 98 -18.79 10.34 6.69
C THR A 98 -19.60 11.62 6.77
N LYS A 99 -19.18 12.59 7.59
CA LYS A 99 -19.89 13.88 7.72
C LYS A 99 -19.93 14.68 6.42
N ARG A 100 -18.81 14.76 5.68
CA ARG A 100 -18.69 15.62 4.49
C ARG A 100 -19.22 14.98 3.21
N PHE A 101 -18.98 13.69 3.02
CA PHE A 101 -19.21 13.00 1.74
C PHE A 101 -20.28 11.90 1.83
N ARG A 102 -20.88 11.73 3.02
CA ARG A 102 -21.87 10.69 3.31
C ARG A 102 -21.37 9.29 2.94
N LEU A 103 -20.06 9.06 3.05
CA LEU A 103 -19.45 7.75 2.82
C LEU A 103 -19.56 6.94 4.13
N PRO A 104 -20.23 5.78 4.13
CA PRO A 104 -20.37 4.99 5.33
C PRO A 104 -19.01 4.42 5.78
N PRO A 105 -18.78 4.20 7.09
CA PRO A 105 -17.54 3.62 7.61
C PRO A 105 -17.09 2.33 6.90
N ALA A 106 -18.04 1.44 6.58
CA ALA A 106 -17.79 0.17 5.90
C ALA A 106 -17.31 0.34 4.45
N SER A 107 -17.51 1.52 3.86
CA SER A 107 -17.09 1.87 2.51
C SER A 107 -15.72 2.56 2.46
N LEU A 108 -14.99 2.64 3.57
CA LEU A 108 -13.67 3.25 3.64
C LEU A 108 -12.62 2.21 4.11
N LEU A 109 -11.71 1.86 3.22
CA LEU A 109 -10.52 1.08 3.54
C LEU A 109 -9.30 2.00 3.59
N LEU A 110 -8.57 1.99 4.70
CA LEU A 110 -7.26 2.65 4.82
C LEU A 110 -6.17 1.58 4.95
N ASN A 111 -5.30 1.52 3.95
CA ASN A 111 -4.17 0.60 3.86
C ASN A 111 -2.85 1.38 4.02
N ALA A 112 -1.89 0.75 4.69
CA ALA A 112 -0.51 1.19 4.74
C ALA A 112 0.38 0.10 4.12
N SER A 113 1.34 0.49 3.29
CA SER A 113 2.31 -0.45 2.69
C SER A 113 3.18 -1.14 3.74
N HIS A 114 3.22 -0.59 4.96
CA HIS A 114 4.08 -1.03 6.05
C HIS A 114 5.57 -0.75 5.76
N THR A 115 5.87 0.31 4.99
CA THR A 115 7.26 0.76 4.80
C THR A 115 7.90 1.16 6.12
N HIS A 116 9.11 0.66 6.37
CA HIS A 116 9.97 1.09 7.47
C HIS A 116 10.77 2.34 7.12
N CYS A 117 10.48 2.99 5.99
CA CYS A 117 11.08 4.24 5.55
C CYS A 117 10.04 5.38 5.48
N GLY A 118 8.95 5.29 6.25
CA GLY A 118 7.99 6.38 6.48
C GLY A 118 8.23 7.11 7.82
N PRO A 119 7.60 8.27 8.05
CA PRO A 119 7.74 9.03 9.31
C PRO A 119 7.12 8.32 10.52
N GLU A 120 7.60 8.68 11.72
CA GLU A 120 6.97 8.30 12.97
C GLU A 120 5.56 8.90 13.12
N LEU A 121 4.61 8.06 13.52
CA LEU A 121 3.20 8.42 13.68
C LEU A 121 2.75 8.16 15.12
N ARG A 122 3.01 9.12 16.01
CA ARG A 122 2.57 9.08 17.42
C ARG A 122 1.34 9.97 17.60
N MET A 123 0.19 9.37 17.94
CA MET A 123 -1.10 10.10 18.02
C MET A 123 -1.89 9.86 19.30
N THR A 124 -1.42 9.00 20.20
CA THR A 124 -1.99 8.86 21.54
C THR A 124 -1.18 9.72 22.51
N LYS A 125 -1.81 10.12 23.63
CA LYS A 125 -1.14 10.91 24.68
C LYS A 125 0.12 10.20 25.18
N THR A 126 -0.01 8.94 25.59
CA THR A 126 1.11 8.13 26.10
C THR A 126 2.25 8.03 25.10
N ALA A 127 1.95 7.82 23.81
CA ALA A 127 2.99 7.66 22.80
C ALA A 127 3.67 8.99 22.41
N LEU A 128 3.03 10.14 22.69
CA LEU A 128 3.63 11.46 22.54
C LEU A 128 4.50 11.82 23.75
N GLU A 129 4.12 11.41 24.96
CA GLU A 129 4.89 11.64 26.20
C GLU A 129 6.28 10.98 26.17
N GLU A 130 6.47 9.96 25.34
CA GLU A 130 7.78 9.32 25.06
C GLU A 130 8.73 10.20 24.23
N LEU A 131 8.25 11.31 23.66
CA LEU A 131 9.01 12.16 22.76
C LEU A 131 9.44 13.46 23.44
N SER A 132 10.56 14.05 22.99
CA SER A 132 10.91 15.43 23.33
C SER A 132 9.84 16.41 22.80
N GLU A 133 9.71 17.59 23.42
CA GLU A 133 8.71 18.60 23.02
C GLU A 133 8.80 19.00 21.54
N GLU A 134 10.02 19.10 21.01
CA GLU A 134 10.27 19.36 19.60
C GLU A 134 9.68 18.25 18.71
N ARG A 135 9.95 16.98 19.04
CA ARG A 135 9.43 15.82 18.30
C ARG A 135 7.92 15.69 18.43
N GLN A 136 7.35 16.00 19.59
CA GLN A 136 5.89 16.07 19.78
C GLN A 136 5.29 17.10 18.82
N THR A 137 5.86 18.30 18.76
CA THR A 137 5.38 19.39 17.91
C THR A 137 5.41 18.99 16.42
N LEU A 138 6.53 18.47 15.94
CA LEU A 138 6.67 17.98 14.55
C LEU A 138 5.67 16.87 14.23
N THR A 139 5.51 15.91 15.14
CA THR A 139 4.59 14.79 14.97
C THR A 139 3.14 15.25 14.90
N ILE A 140 2.73 16.16 15.78
CA ILE A 140 1.37 16.71 15.80
C ILE A 140 1.08 17.50 14.52
N GLU A 141 2.03 18.33 14.07
CA GLU A 141 1.93 19.10 12.83
C GLU A 141 1.75 18.17 11.62
N TYR A 142 2.63 17.16 11.50
CA TYR A 142 2.58 16.20 10.41
C TYR A 142 1.28 15.38 10.42
N CYS A 143 0.88 14.84 11.57
CA CYS A 143 -0.35 14.04 11.68
C CYS A 143 -1.60 14.86 11.31
N ARG A 144 -1.64 16.14 11.67
CA ARG A 144 -2.75 17.05 11.28
C ARG A 144 -2.75 17.29 9.77
N ARG A 145 -1.58 17.51 9.16
CA ARG A 145 -1.46 17.67 7.70
C ARG A 145 -1.86 16.38 6.97
N LEU A 146 -1.42 15.22 7.45
CA LEU A 146 -1.77 13.92 6.91
C LEU A 146 -3.29 13.69 6.98
N GLU A 147 -3.92 13.92 8.12
CA GLU A 147 -5.39 13.82 8.25
C GLU A 147 -6.12 14.70 7.22
N ASN A 148 -5.68 15.95 7.06
CA ASN A 148 -6.25 16.86 6.07
C ASN A 148 -6.05 16.37 4.63
N ALA A 149 -4.85 15.86 4.31
CA ALA A 149 -4.53 15.33 3.00
C ALA A 149 -5.41 14.10 2.67
N LEU A 150 -5.59 13.17 3.61
CA LEU A 150 -6.43 11.99 3.42
C LEU A 150 -7.91 12.36 3.22
N VAL A 151 -8.44 13.29 4.03
CA VAL A 151 -9.83 13.74 3.87
C VAL A 151 -10.05 14.47 2.55
N LYS A 152 -9.08 15.29 2.12
CA LYS A 152 -9.14 15.96 0.81
C LYS A 152 -9.08 14.93 -0.32
N LEU A 153 -8.14 13.99 -0.26
CA LEU A 153 -7.94 12.93 -1.23
C LEU A 153 -9.22 12.11 -1.44
N VAL A 154 -9.93 11.75 -0.37
CA VAL A 154 -11.22 11.06 -0.45
C VAL A 154 -12.29 11.92 -1.12
N GLY A 155 -12.32 13.23 -0.84
CA GLY A 155 -13.23 14.15 -1.52
C GLY A 155 -12.94 14.27 -3.02
N ASP A 156 -11.66 14.42 -3.38
CA ASP A 156 -11.21 14.56 -4.76
C ASP A 156 -11.57 13.30 -5.58
N VAL A 157 -11.24 12.10 -5.06
CA VAL A 157 -11.50 10.84 -5.78
C VAL A 157 -13.00 10.56 -5.96
N LEU A 158 -13.85 10.95 -5.00
CA LEU A 158 -15.29 10.80 -5.10
C LEU A 158 -15.93 11.76 -6.12
N ALA A 159 -15.34 12.95 -6.29
CA ALA A 159 -15.80 13.94 -7.26
C ALA A 159 -15.44 13.55 -8.71
N ASP A 160 -14.38 12.77 -8.90
CA ASP A 160 -13.84 12.38 -10.20
C ASP A 160 -14.33 11.01 -10.71
N CYS A 161 -15.34 10.41 -10.06
CA CYS A 161 -15.88 9.11 -10.49
C CYS A 161 -16.51 9.19 -11.89
N THR A 162 -15.89 8.57 -12.88
CA THR A 162 -16.37 8.49 -14.27
C THR A 162 -16.55 7.03 -14.71
N PRO A 163 -17.35 6.74 -15.76
CA PRO A 163 -17.55 5.38 -16.23
C PRO A 163 -16.23 4.66 -16.53
N ALA A 164 -16.07 3.46 -15.98
CA ALA A 164 -14.83 2.69 -16.03
C ALA A 164 -15.10 1.20 -16.21
N ARG A 165 -14.11 0.46 -16.73
CA ARG A 165 -14.13 -1.01 -16.77
C ARG A 165 -13.20 -1.56 -15.69
N LEU A 166 -13.68 -2.53 -14.94
CA LEU A 166 -12.90 -3.29 -13.97
C LEU A 166 -12.50 -4.64 -14.58
N SER A 167 -11.31 -5.11 -14.21
CA SER A 167 -10.83 -6.46 -14.52
C SER A 167 -9.97 -6.95 -13.35
N TYR A 168 -10.04 -8.25 -13.07
CA TYR A 168 -9.29 -8.87 -11.99
C TYR A 168 -8.42 -10.00 -12.54
N SER A 169 -7.20 -10.09 -12.04
CA SER A 169 -6.23 -11.10 -12.43
C SER A 169 -5.29 -11.43 -11.28
N HIS A 170 -4.51 -12.50 -11.45
CA HIS A 170 -3.46 -12.90 -10.54
C HIS A 170 -2.13 -12.90 -11.28
N ALA A 171 -1.08 -12.46 -10.60
CA ALA A 171 0.32 -12.62 -10.98
C ALA A 171 1.07 -13.35 -9.86
N ARG A 172 2.38 -13.49 -9.99
CA ARG A 172 3.21 -14.16 -8.98
C ARG A 172 4.52 -13.39 -8.77
N ALA A 173 4.94 -13.27 -7.52
CA ALA A 173 6.26 -12.77 -7.15
C ALA A 173 6.95 -13.74 -6.18
N GLY A 174 8.25 -13.97 -6.38
CA GLY A 174 9.01 -15.03 -5.72
C GLY A 174 10.04 -14.59 -4.68
N PHE A 175 10.00 -13.33 -4.21
CA PHE A 175 11.04 -12.80 -3.32
C PHE A 175 10.69 -12.85 -1.83
N ALA A 176 9.42 -13.02 -1.48
CA ALA A 176 9.01 -13.22 -0.08
C ALA A 176 9.60 -14.53 0.48
N MET A 177 9.92 -14.51 1.78
CA MET A 177 10.44 -15.63 2.54
C MET A 177 9.91 -15.54 3.95
N ASN A 178 9.47 -16.67 4.52
CA ASN A 178 9.09 -16.74 5.92
C ASN A 178 10.33 -16.51 6.79
N ARG A 179 10.25 -15.65 7.80
CA ARG A 179 11.35 -15.31 8.70
C ARG A 179 11.22 -15.95 10.08
N ARG A 180 10.28 -16.87 10.29
CA ARG A 180 10.05 -17.58 11.57
C ARG A 180 10.73 -18.93 11.56
N LEU A 181 12.04 -18.94 11.77
CA LEU A 181 12.80 -20.19 11.90
C LEU A 181 12.66 -20.75 13.31
N LYS A 182 12.34 -22.04 13.45
CA LYS A 182 12.27 -22.69 14.75
C LYS A 182 13.63 -22.59 15.47
N ASN A 183 13.61 -22.11 16.70
CA ASN A 183 14.82 -22.04 17.52
C ASN A 183 15.21 -23.46 18.00
N PRO A 184 16.46 -23.93 17.78
CA PRO A 184 16.91 -25.21 18.33
C PRO A 184 17.13 -25.18 19.85
N ASP A 185 17.29 -23.99 20.45
CA ASP A 185 17.43 -23.81 21.89
C ASP A 185 16.07 -23.99 22.60
N PRO A 186 15.91 -25.00 23.48
CA PRO A 186 14.65 -25.24 24.18
C PRO A 186 14.33 -24.18 25.25
N ASP A 187 15.34 -23.45 25.74
CA ASP A 187 15.18 -22.43 26.79
C ASP A 187 15.05 -21.01 26.21
N GLY A 188 15.19 -20.86 24.88
CA GLY A 188 15.09 -19.58 24.17
C GLY A 188 13.69 -19.26 23.63
N GLU A 189 13.58 -18.11 22.96
CA GLU A 189 12.38 -17.75 22.20
C GLU A 189 12.07 -18.84 21.15
N PRO A 190 10.80 -19.25 20.95
CA PRO A 190 10.47 -20.42 20.12
C PRO A 190 10.83 -20.24 18.64
N TYR A 191 10.91 -18.98 18.17
CA TYR A 191 11.26 -18.64 16.80
C TYR A 191 12.32 -17.55 16.75
N LEU A 192 13.31 -17.75 15.89
CA LEU A 192 14.29 -16.75 15.49
C LEU A 192 13.75 -15.94 14.31
N ASN A 193 14.10 -14.66 14.25
CA ASN A 193 13.90 -13.83 13.05
C ASN A 193 15.02 -14.14 12.04
N HIS A 194 14.83 -15.22 11.27
CA HIS A 194 15.81 -15.77 10.33
C HIS A 194 15.09 -16.46 9.16
N PRO A 195 15.64 -16.47 7.94
CA PRO A 195 15.06 -17.19 6.81
C PRO A 195 14.65 -18.63 7.16
N ASN A 196 13.41 -18.98 6.86
CA ASN A 196 12.79 -20.29 7.02
C ASN A 196 12.23 -20.77 5.67
N PRO A 197 13.02 -21.52 4.88
CA PRO A 197 12.59 -22.04 3.58
C PRO A 197 11.40 -23.01 3.63
N ASP A 198 11.16 -23.63 4.80
CA ASP A 198 10.06 -24.57 5.01
C ASP A 198 8.78 -23.88 5.54
N GLY A 199 8.84 -22.58 5.82
CA GLY A 199 7.71 -21.79 6.29
C GLY A 199 6.71 -21.47 5.17
N PRO A 200 5.43 -21.23 5.51
CA PRO A 200 4.44 -20.84 4.53
C PRO A 200 4.79 -19.47 3.92
N VAL A 201 4.59 -19.35 2.60
CA VAL A 201 4.76 -18.10 1.85
C VAL A 201 3.63 -17.97 0.85
N ASP A 202 2.95 -16.82 0.85
CA ASP A 202 1.99 -16.48 -0.18
C ASP A 202 2.69 -15.70 -1.31
N HIS A 203 2.87 -16.37 -2.45
CA HIS A 203 3.50 -15.79 -3.64
C HIS A 203 2.50 -15.15 -4.60
N ASP A 204 1.22 -15.17 -4.27
CA ASP A 204 0.16 -14.62 -5.11
C ASP A 204 0.21 -13.08 -5.13
N VAL A 205 -0.03 -12.52 -6.31
CA VAL A 205 -0.14 -11.08 -6.52
C VAL A 205 -1.53 -10.82 -7.10
N PRO A 206 -2.54 -10.58 -6.26
CA PRO A 206 -3.86 -10.20 -6.74
C PRO A 206 -3.80 -8.81 -7.38
N VAL A 207 -4.42 -8.65 -8.54
CA VAL A 207 -4.41 -7.41 -9.32
C VAL A 207 -5.83 -7.04 -9.72
N LEU A 208 -6.31 -5.90 -9.23
CA LEU A 208 -7.48 -5.20 -9.74
C LEU A 208 -7.02 -4.09 -10.68
N GLN A 209 -7.41 -4.18 -11.94
CA GLN A 209 -7.17 -3.15 -12.94
C GLN A 209 -8.48 -2.42 -13.26
N VAL A 210 -8.40 -1.08 -13.27
CA VAL A 210 -9.48 -0.18 -13.67
C VAL A 210 -9.02 0.61 -14.89
N THR A 211 -9.84 0.69 -15.93
CA THR A 211 -9.51 1.39 -17.18
C THR A 211 -10.60 2.34 -17.61
N TRP A 212 -10.20 3.53 -18.07
CA TRP A 212 -11.05 4.55 -18.69
C TRP A 212 -10.65 4.72 -20.15
N LYS A 213 -11.59 5.12 -21.00
CA LYS A 213 -11.37 5.27 -22.45
C LYS A 213 -11.12 6.70 -22.91
N ASP A 214 -11.68 7.69 -22.21
CA ASP A 214 -11.64 9.10 -22.62
C ASP A 214 -11.50 10.05 -21.41
N PRO A 215 -10.29 10.58 -21.13
CA PRO A 215 -9.02 10.18 -21.74
C PRO A 215 -8.64 8.75 -21.33
N ALA A 216 -7.90 8.06 -22.20
CA ALA A 216 -7.43 6.71 -21.91
C ALA A 216 -6.41 6.72 -20.76
N HIS A 217 -6.75 6.09 -19.64
CA HIS A 217 -5.86 5.92 -18.48
C HIS A 217 -6.27 4.67 -17.69
N ARG A 218 -5.44 4.29 -16.72
CA ARG A 218 -5.68 3.10 -15.89
C ARG A 218 -5.23 3.29 -14.45
N ALA A 219 -5.84 2.53 -13.56
CA ALA A 219 -5.38 2.34 -12.20
C ALA A 219 -5.13 0.86 -11.97
N ILE A 220 -4.04 0.53 -11.29
CA ILE A 220 -3.67 -0.85 -10.94
C ILE A 220 -3.54 -0.91 -9.43
N LEU A 221 -4.48 -1.57 -8.76
CA LEU A 221 -4.36 -1.94 -7.36
C LEU A 221 -3.83 -3.37 -7.30
N PHE A 222 -2.62 -3.53 -6.76
CA PHE A 222 -1.97 -4.84 -6.63
C PHE A 222 -1.58 -5.09 -5.17
N GLY A 223 -1.54 -6.36 -4.78
CA GLY A 223 -1.11 -6.74 -3.42
C GLY A 223 0.02 -7.75 -3.40
N TYR A 224 0.72 -7.80 -2.27
CA TYR A 224 1.72 -8.83 -2.00
C TYR A 224 1.90 -9.03 -0.49
N ALA A 225 2.03 -10.28 -0.06
CA ALA A 225 2.21 -10.64 1.34
C ALA A 225 3.70 -10.63 1.71
N CYS A 226 4.28 -9.43 1.84
CA CYS A 226 5.68 -9.29 2.25
C CYS A 226 5.92 -7.99 3.02
N HIS A 227 6.69 -8.08 4.08
CA HIS A 227 7.10 -6.94 4.90
C HIS A 227 7.95 -5.95 4.07
N ASN A 228 7.61 -4.64 4.10
CA ASN A 228 8.33 -3.60 3.35
C ASN A 228 9.60 -3.13 4.10
N THR A 229 10.58 -4.03 4.14
CA THR A 229 11.89 -3.88 4.84
C THR A 229 13.08 -4.24 3.96
N THR A 230 12.97 -4.01 2.64
CA THR A 230 14.09 -4.25 1.71
C THR A 230 15.19 -3.21 1.90
N LEU A 231 14.83 -2.02 2.36
CA LEU A 231 15.75 -0.92 2.59
C LEU A 231 16.04 -0.73 4.07
N TYR A 232 17.32 -0.56 4.40
CA TYR A 232 17.79 -0.05 5.68
C TYR A 232 18.52 1.28 5.47
N VAL A 233 17.78 2.26 4.96
CA VAL A 233 18.29 3.62 4.70
C VAL A 233 17.72 4.62 5.70
N ASN A 234 18.40 5.73 5.94
CA ASN A 234 17.91 6.83 6.77
C ASN A 234 17.26 7.94 5.93
N GLN A 235 16.49 7.56 4.92
CA GLN A 235 15.78 8.48 4.00
C GLN A 235 14.33 8.01 3.83
N TYR A 236 13.42 8.95 3.54
CA TYR A 236 12.05 8.58 3.21
C TYR A 236 11.99 7.79 1.91
N ALA A 237 11.30 6.66 1.95
CA ALA A 237 11.10 5.79 0.79
C ALA A 237 9.85 4.92 0.95
N GLY A 238 9.18 4.60 -0.16
CA GLY A 238 8.06 3.66 -0.17
C GLY A 238 8.48 2.18 -0.07
N ASP A 239 9.78 1.89 0.11
CA ASP A 239 10.39 0.55 0.04
C ASP A 239 10.01 -0.18 -1.27
N TYR A 240 10.05 -1.51 -1.32
CA TYR A 240 9.78 -2.28 -2.53
C TYR A 240 8.39 -1.95 -3.11
N ALA A 241 7.37 -1.71 -2.27
CA ALA A 241 6.04 -1.37 -2.75
C ALA A 241 6.01 -0.02 -3.48
N GLY A 242 6.71 0.99 -2.95
CA GLY A 242 6.86 2.29 -3.60
C GLY A 242 7.61 2.18 -4.93
N TYR A 243 8.71 1.43 -4.95
CA TYR A 243 9.47 1.19 -6.19
C TYR A 243 8.65 0.41 -7.22
N ALA A 244 7.93 -0.64 -6.82
CA ALA A 244 7.06 -1.42 -7.69
C ALA A 244 5.95 -0.55 -8.31
N GLN A 245 5.31 0.32 -7.52
CA GLN A 245 4.37 1.31 -8.03
C GLN A 245 5.03 2.22 -9.09
N SER A 246 6.19 2.81 -8.77
CA SER A 246 6.88 3.72 -9.69
C SER A 246 7.33 3.06 -11.00
N PHE A 247 7.73 1.79 -10.93
CA PHE A 247 8.15 1.02 -12.10
C PHE A 247 6.95 0.72 -13.00
N LEU A 248 5.81 0.31 -12.43
CA LEU A 248 4.56 0.12 -13.18
C LEU A 248 4.10 1.42 -13.86
N GLU A 249 4.17 2.55 -13.16
CA GLU A 249 3.75 3.86 -13.68
C GLU A 249 4.68 4.36 -14.79
N ARG A 250 5.99 4.12 -14.66
CA ARG A 250 7.01 4.45 -15.68
C ARG A 250 6.85 3.58 -16.93
N ASP A 251 6.70 2.27 -16.74
CA ASP A 251 6.71 1.29 -17.84
C ASP A 251 5.35 1.27 -18.57
N HIS A 252 4.28 1.76 -17.93
CA HIS A 252 2.95 1.89 -18.52
C HIS A 252 2.39 3.31 -18.34
N LYS A 253 2.69 4.20 -19.29
CA LYS A 253 2.18 5.59 -19.28
C LYS A 253 0.66 5.66 -19.09
N GLY A 254 0.22 6.65 -18.32
CA GLY A 254 -1.19 6.84 -17.97
C GLY A 254 -1.71 5.85 -16.91
N THR A 255 -0.80 5.22 -16.15
CA THR A 255 -1.13 4.34 -15.03
C THR A 255 -0.95 5.08 -13.71
N THR A 256 -1.88 4.87 -12.79
CA THR A 256 -1.68 5.11 -11.36
C THR A 256 -1.65 3.75 -10.65
N ALA A 257 -0.52 3.41 -10.04
CA ALA A 257 -0.35 2.13 -9.35
C ALA A 257 -0.56 2.33 -7.83
N LEU A 258 -1.31 1.45 -7.20
CA LEU A 258 -1.62 1.45 -5.77
C LEU A 258 -1.23 0.08 -5.18
N PHE A 259 -0.64 0.09 -3.99
CA PHE A 259 -0.25 -1.13 -3.31
C PHE A 259 -1.15 -1.43 -2.11
N LEU A 260 -1.62 -2.68 -1.99
CA LEU A 260 -2.38 -3.20 -0.85
C LEU A 260 -1.58 -4.29 -0.14
N ASN A 261 -1.32 -4.11 1.15
CA ASN A 261 -0.46 -5.06 1.87
C ASN A 261 -1.22 -6.37 2.13
N GLY A 262 -0.59 -7.50 1.81
CA GLY A 262 -1.09 -8.83 2.15
C GLY A 262 -0.74 -9.24 3.58
N CYS A 263 -0.88 -10.52 3.90
CA CYS A 263 -0.55 -11.09 5.21
C CYS A 263 0.97 -11.31 5.40
N GLY A 264 1.78 -10.25 5.28
CA GLY A 264 3.26 -10.34 5.37
C GLY A 264 3.84 -10.11 6.76
N GLY A 265 3.29 -10.74 7.80
CA GLY A 265 3.68 -10.47 9.20
C GLY A 265 4.81 -11.35 9.75
N ASP A 266 4.98 -12.53 9.17
CA ASP A 266 6.00 -13.53 9.47
C ASP A 266 7.15 -13.48 8.47
#